data_AF-A0A1R1Q964-F1
#
_entry.id   AF-A0A1R1Q964-F1
#
_cell.length_a   1.000
_cell.length_b   1.000
_cell.length_c   1.000
_cell.angle_alpha   90.00
_cell.angle_beta   90.00
_cell.angle_gamma   90.00
#
_symmetry.space_group_name_H-M   'P 1'
#
loop_
_entity.id
_entity.type
_entity.pdbx_description
1 polymer ?
#
loop_
_entity_poly.entity_id
_entity_poly.type
_entity_poly.pdbx_seq_one_letter_code
_entity_poly.pdbx_strand_id
1 'polypeptide(L)' 'MDFSSGHQFALDLSTNLGISRKTAYVAIGVIMTTGDVLTILSLLAVVLGGTGLITAAMVATAKKLAKKYGKKYAAEW' A
#
# COMPACT_ATOMS: atom_id res chain seq x y z
N MET A 1 -19.36 -8.50 -5.86
CA MET A 1 -18.83 -8.16 -4.53
C MET A 1 -19.10 -6.69 -4.32
N ASP A 2 -20.21 -6.41 -3.63
CA ASP A 2 -20.57 -5.08 -3.17
C ASP A 2 -19.82 -4.84 -1.84
N PHE A 3 -19.05 -3.74 -1.79
CA PHE A 3 -18.23 -3.37 -0.64
C PHE A 3 -18.89 -2.25 0.19
N SER A 4 -20.23 -2.15 0.12
CA SER A 4 -21.02 -1.16 0.88
C SER A 4 -21.36 -1.62 2.31
N SER A 5 -20.50 -2.39 2.97
CA SER A 5 -20.76 -2.89 4.33
C SER A 5 -19.62 -2.52 5.26
N GLY A 6 -19.67 -1.30 5.80
CA GLY A 6 -19.45 -0.92 7.21
C GLY A 6 -18.39 -1.59 8.08
N HIS A 7 -17.42 -2.34 7.55
CA HIS A 7 -16.30 -2.90 8.28
C HIS A 7 -15.05 -2.30 7.65
N GLN A 8 -14.80 -1.03 7.99
CA GLN A 8 -13.50 -0.41 7.79
C GLN A 8 -12.48 -1.32 8.46
N PHE A 9 -11.55 -1.90 7.70
CA PHE A 9 -10.46 -2.62 8.33
C PHE A 9 -9.78 -1.62 9.26
N ALA A 10 -9.76 -1.93 10.55
CA ALA A 10 -8.89 -1.28 11.53
C ALA A 10 -7.39 -1.48 11.23
N LEU A 11 -7.09 -2.03 10.04
CA LEU A 11 -5.82 -2.45 9.50
C LEU A 11 -5.68 -1.95 8.05
N ASP A 12 -6.38 -0.89 7.63
CA ASP A 12 -6.21 -0.41 6.26
C ASP A 12 -4.83 0.32 6.09
N LEU A 13 -4.06 0.15 5.01
CA LEU A 13 -2.77 0.85 4.73
C LEU A 13 -2.95 2.35 4.88
N SER A 14 -4.08 2.84 4.38
CA SER A 14 -4.47 4.24 4.47
C SER A 14 -4.61 4.70 5.92
N THR A 15 -5.13 3.85 6.79
CA THR A 15 -5.31 4.12 8.22
C THR A 15 -3.99 3.98 8.98
N ASN A 16 -3.21 2.93 8.69
CA ASN A 16 -1.90 2.67 9.30
C ASN A 16 -0.86 3.75 8.97
N LEU A 17 -0.94 4.32 7.76
CA LEU A 17 -0.03 5.37 7.30
C LEU A 17 -0.63 6.78 7.38
N GLY A 18 -1.90 6.92 7.79
CA GLY A 18 -2.59 8.20 7.83
C GLY A 18 -2.72 8.88 6.46
N ILE A 19 -2.79 8.09 5.38
CA ILE A 19 -2.84 8.58 3.98
C ILE A 19 -4.21 8.32 3.34
N SER A 20 -4.51 9.03 2.26
CA SER A 20 -5.76 8.78 1.52
C SER A 20 -5.77 7.38 0.86
N ARG A 21 -6.95 6.78 0.68
CA ARG A 21 -7.11 5.53 -0.11
C ARG A 21 -6.53 5.64 -1.52
N LYS A 22 -6.62 6.83 -2.13
CA LYS A 22 -6.02 7.10 -3.45
C LYS A 22 -4.50 6.99 -3.39
N THR A 23 -3.87 7.57 -2.35
CA THR A 23 -2.44 7.48 -2.10
C THR A 23 -2.00 6.03 -1.85
N ALA A 24 -2.76 5.27 -1.05
CA ALA A 24 -2.50 3.85 -0.83
C ALA A 24 -2.54 3.04 -2.13
N TYR A 25 -3.51 3.29 -3.01
CA TYR A 25 -3.59 2.62 -4.30
C TYR A 25 -2.39 2.93 -5.21
N VAL A 26 -1.95 4.19 -5.23
CA VAL A 26 -0.74 4.61 -5.95
C VAL A 26 0.51 3.95 -5.36
N ALA A 27 0.62 3.88 -4.03
CA ALA A 27 1.73 3.22 -3.33
C ALA A 27 1.85 1.73 -3.72
N ILE A 28 0.74 1.00 -3.78
CA ILE A 28 0.73 -0.39 -4.28
C ILE A 28 1.14 -0.48 -5.74
N GLY A 29 0.76 0.50 -6.56
CA GLY A 29 1.26 0.63 -7.93
C GLY A 29 2.79 0.69 -7.99
N VAL A 30 3.39 1.52 -7.14
CA VAL A 30 4.85 1.65 -7.00
C VAL A 30 5.50 0.36 -6.51
N ILE A 31 4.94 -0.30 -5.49
CA ILE A 31 5.44 -1.57 -4.92
C ILE A 31 5.44 -2.70 -5.95
N MET A 32 4.49 -2.65 -6.88
CA MET A 32 4.34 -3.64 -7.94
C MET A 32 5.28 -3.39 -9.12
N THR A 33 5.99 -2.26 -9.17
CA THR A 33 7.07 -2.07 -10.14
C THR A 33 8.16 -3.12 -9.89
N THR A 34 8.75 -3.65 -10.95
CA THR A 34 9.74 -4.74 -10.89
C THR A 34 11.10 -4.28 -10.34
N GLY A 35 11.22 -3.02 -9.93
CA GLY A 35 12.44 -2.40 -9.44
C GLY A 35 12.86 -2.88 -8.05
N ASP A 36 14.13 -2.62 -7.77
CA ASP A 36 14.80 -2.86 -6.50
C ASP A 36 14.00 -2.30 -5.30
N VAL A 37 14.09 -2.96 -4.14
CA VAL A 37 13.39 -2.54 -2.91
C VAL A 37 13.75 -1.11 -2.51
N LEU A 38 15.01 -0.69 -2.71
CA LEU A 38 15.44 0.68 -2.45
C LEU A 38 14.75 1.67 -3.40
N THR A 39 14.61 1.33 -4.68
CA THR A 39 13.86 2.15 -5.65
C THR A 39 12.39 2.29 -5.24
N ILE A 40 11.77 1.19 -4.79
CA ILE A 40 10.39 1.21 -4.28
C ILE A 40 10.27 2.13 -3.07
N LEU A 41 11.20 2.05 -2.11
CA LEU A 41 11.18 2.91 -0.91
C LEU A 41 11.37 4.38 -1.27
N SER A 42 12.30 4.71 -2.17
CA SER A 42 12.50 6.10 -2.64
C SER A 42 11.26 6.66 -3.30
N LEU A 43 10.58 5.88 -4.16
CA LEU A 43 9.35 6.31 -4.81
C LEU A 43 8.18 6.44 -3.81
N LEU A 44 8.11 5.55 -2.81
CA LEU A 44 7.11 5.63 -1.75
C LEU A 44 7.30 6.86 -0.87
N ALA A 45 8.54 7.22 -0.52
CA ALA A 45 8.82 8.44 0.24
C ALA A 45 8.27 9.70 -0.47
N VAL A 46 8.36 9.75 -1.80
CA VAL A 46 7.79 10.82 -2.64
C VAL A 46 6.25 10.76 -2.62
N VAL A 47 5.66 9.57 -2.84
CA VAL A 47 4.19 9.39 -2.89
C VAL A 47 3.53 9.75 -1.55
N LEU A 48 4.22 9.48 -0.45
CA LEU A 48 3.72 9.74 0.90
C LEU A 48 4.09 11.13 1.42
N GLY A 49 4.91 11.90 0.69
CA GLY A 49 5.33 13.24 1.14
C GLY A 49 6.21 13.20 2.40
N GLY A 50 6.96 12.12 2.61
CA GLY A 50 7.85 11.96 3.77
C GLY A 50 7.15 11.57 5.09
N THR A 51 5.85 11.30 5.08
CA THR A 51 5.11 10.82 6.26
C THR A 51 4.90 9.30 6.20
N GLY A 52 5.09 8.62 7.33
CA GLY A 52 4.88 7.18 7.46
C GLY A 52 6.16 6.34 7.30
N LEU A 53 6.44 5.51 8.31
CA LEU A 53 7.51 4.51 8.27
C LEU A 53 7.10 3.35 7.36
N ILE A 54 7.42 3.43 6.06
CA ILE A 54 7.37 2.24 5.20
C ILE A 54 8.67 1.46 5.34
N THR A 55 8.54 0.22 5.79
CA THR A 55 9.66 -0.72 5.90
C THR A 55 9.73 -1.64 4.68
N ALA A 56 10.91 -2.22 4.43
CA ALA A 56 11.08 -3.26 3.40
C ALA A 56 10.15 -4.46 3.60
N ALA A 57 9.83 -4.81 4.85
CA ALA A 57 8.89 -5.88 5.20
C ALA A 57 7.44 -5.53 4.81
N MET A 58 7.03 -4.27 4.95
CA MET A 58 5.74 -3.79 4.47
C MET A 58 5.66 -3.86 2.94
N VAL A 59 6.72 -3.46 2.23
CA VAL A 59 6.81 -3.59 0.77
C VAL A 59 6.67 -5.04 0.33
N ALA A 60 7.39 -5.97 0.97
CA ALA A 60 7.32 -7.40 0.65
C ALA A 60 5.92 -7.98 0.91
N THR A 61 5.29 -7.60 2.03
CA THR A 61 3.93 -8.04 2.39
C THR A 61 2.90 -7.50 1.40
N ALA A 62 2.93 -6.20 1.12
CA ALA A 62 2.07 -5.56 0.14
C ALA A 62 2.22 -6.20 -1.25
N LYS A 63 3.46 -6.53 -1.68
CA LYS A 63 3.71 -7.24 -2.95
C LYS A 63 3.12 -8.65 -2.96
N LYS A 64 3.23 -9.38 -1.85
CA LYS A 64 2.64 -10.72 -1.70
C LYS A 64 1.12 -10.67 -1.75
N LEU A 65 0.50 -9.71 -1.06
CA LEU A 65 -0.94 -9.49 -1.06
C LEU A 65 -1.45 -9.07 -2.43
N ALA A 66 -0.76 -8.13 -3.09
CA ALA A 66 -1.13 -7.64 -4.41
C ALA A 66 -1.07 -8.74 -5.46
N LYS A 67 -0.09 -9.65 -5.37
CA LYS A 67 0.00 -10.82 -6.26
C LYS A 67 -1.10 -11.85 -5.99
N LYS A 68 -1.48 -12.07 -4.73
CA LYS A 68 -2.42 -13.13 -4.35
C LYS A 68 -3.89 -12.72 -4.44
N TYR A 69 -4.19 -11.46 -4.09
CA TYR A 69 -5.57 -10.95 -3.93
C TYR A 69 -5.85 -9.71 -4.79
N GLY A 70 -4.84 -9.18 -5.49
CA GLY A 70 -4.97 -8.01 -6.35
C GLY A 70 -4.63 -6.70 -5.66
N LYS A 71 -4.42 -5.66 -6.48
CA LYS A 71 -3.94 -4.34 -6.03
C LYS A 71 -4.91 -3.63 -5.07
N LYS A 72 -6.22 -3.79 -5.28
CA LYS A 72 -7.25 -3.16 -4.43
C LYS A 72 -7.18 -3.70 -3.01
N TYR A 73 -7.11 -5.02 -2.86
CA TYR A 73 -6.99 -5.68 -1.56
C TYR A 73 -5.71 -5.27 -0.82
N ALA A 74 -4.59 -5.19 -1.53
CA ALA A 74 -3.32 -4.80 -0.94
C ALA A 74 -3.23 -3.30 -0.58
N ALA A 75 -4.05 -2.45 -1.21
CA ALA A 75 -4.15 -1.03 -0.85
C ALA A 75 -5.10 -0.79 0.32
N GLU A 76 -6.04 -1.73 0.50
CA GLU A 76 -6.88 -1.82 1.67
C GLU A 76 -6.00 -2.29 2.83
N TRP A 77 -5.34 -3.47 2.85
CA TRP A 77 -4.36 -3.86 3.91
C TRP A 77 -3.24 -2.85 4.20
#